data_AF-A0A9D4KL04-F1
#
_entry.id   AF-A0A9D4KL04-F1
#
_cell.length_a   1.000
_cell.length_b   1.000
_cell.length_c   1.000
_cell.angle_alpha   90.00
_cell.angle_beta   90.00
_cell.angle_gamma   90.00
#
_symmetry.space_group_name_H-M   'P 1'
#
loop_
_entity.id
_entity.type
_entity.pdbx_description
1 polymer ?
#
loop_
_entity_poly.entity_id
_entity_poly.type
_entity_poly.pdbx_seq_one_letter_code
_entity_poly.pdbx_strand_id
1 'polypeptide(L)'
;MFFSEPPLAAFKRDCNLEDILVHKRHNRMFFRVPNRSGPCGAQRCTICPYMMEAEKFSDTTGKTYNERNEVTCKSTNVVYSVHCERCKTFVYVGET
;
A
#
# COMPACT_ATOMS: atom_id res chain seq x y z
N MET A 1 0.16 -49.95 25.51
CA MET A 1 -0.43 -49.64 24.19
C MET A 1 0.62 -49.99 23.16
N PHE A 2 0.54 -51.18 22.57
CA PHE A 2 1.50 -51.67 21.58
C PHE A 2 0.83 -51.59 20.22
N PHE A 3 1.40 -50.81 19.30
CA PHE A 3 0.94 -50.76 17.91
C PHE A 3 1.39 -52.06 17.22
N SER A 4 0.44 -52.79 16.62
CA SER A 4 0.65 -54.06 15.94
C SER A 4 1.29 -53.93 14.56
N GLU A 5 1.29 -52.73 13.99
CA GLU A 5 1.89 -52.43 12.69
C GLU A 5 2.99 -51.37 12.82
N PRO A 6 4.08 -51.50 12.05
CA PRO A 6 5.15 -50.50 12.05
C PRO A 6 4.61 -49.16 11.56
N PRO A 7 5.04 -48.03 12.16
CA PRO A 7 4.56 -46.72 11.75
C PRO A 7 4.93 -46.44 10.29
N LEU A 8 3.96 -45.98 9.52
CA LEU A 8 4.15 -45.59 8.13
C LEU A 8 5.12 -44.40 8.05
N ALA A 9 6.26 -44.60 7.40
CA ALA A 9 7.15 -43.50 7.03
C ALA A 9 6.60 -42.82 5.76
N ALA A 10 5.90 -41.69 5.93
CA ALA A 10 5.46 -40.86 4.83
C ALA A 10 6.39 -39.65 4.64
N PHE A 11 6.70 -39.33 3.38
CA PHE A 11 7.44 -38.12 3.03
C PHE A 11 6.47 -36.95 2.83
N LYS A 12 6.84 -35.77 3.34
CA LYS A 12 6.09 -34.55 3.08
C LYS A 12 6.18 -34.23 1.58
N ARG A 13 5.06 -33.87 0.96
CA ARG A 13 5.06 -33.33 -0.42
C ARG A 13 5.90 -32.06 -0.52
N ASP A 14 6.50 -31.84 -1.68
CA ASP A 14 7.15 -30.56 -1.99
C ASP A 14 6.12 -29.43 -1.97
N CYS A 15 6.59 -28.24 -1.59
CA CYS A 15 5.75 -27.04 -1.54
C CYS A 15 5.50 -26.56 -2.97
N ASN A 16 4.23 -26.39 -3.35
CA ASN A 16 3.87 -25.82 -4.64
C ASN A 16 3.84 -24.28 -4.55
N LEU A 17 3.60 -23.61 -5.68
CA LEU A 17 3.54 -22.14 -5.73
C LEU A 17 2.48 -21.56 -4.79
N GLU A 18 1.31 -22.21 -4.69
CA GLU A 18 0.24 -21.77 -3.79
C GLU A 18 0.72 -21.78 -2.33
N ASP A 19 1.34 -22.88 -1.88
CA ASP A 19 1.90 -23.01 -0.53
C ASP A 19 2.96 -21.93 -0.24
N ILE A 20 3.74 -21.54 -1.25
CA ILE A 20 4.80 -20.54 -1.10
C ILE A 20 4.20 -19.13 -1.01
N LEU A 21 3.25 -18.80 -1.89
CA LEU A 21 2.70 -17.44 -2.06
C LEU A 21 1.75 -17.02 -0.94
N VAL A 22 1.08 -17.96 -0.26
CA VAL A 22 0.23 -17.65 0.90
C VAL A 22 1.02 -17.17 2.12
N HIS A 23 2.32 -17.46 2.19
CA HIS A 23 3.15 -17.01 3.30
C HIS A 23 3.48 -15.51 3.18
N LYS A 24 3.18 -14.75 4.25
CA LYS A 24 3.42 -13.30 4.37
C LYS A 24 4.81 -12.86 3.92
N ARG A 25 5.84 -13.67 4.14
CA ARG A 25 7.23 -13.39 3.71
C ARG A 25 7.34 -13.31 2.19
N HIS A 26 6.83 -14.31 1.47
CA HIS A 26 6.88 -14.36 0.01
C HIS A 26 5.88 -13.38 -0.60
N ASN A 27 4.68 -13.28 -0.01
CA ASN A 27 3.66 -12.32 -0.46
C ASN A 27 4.19 -10.88 -0.45
N ARG A 28 4.86 -10.45 0.63
CA ARG A 28 5.53 -9.13 0.71
C ARG A 28 6.72 -8.94 -0.24
N MET A 29 7.21 -10.00 -0.88
CA MET A 29 8.26 -9.89 -1.89
C MET A 29 7.66 -9.63 -3.27
N PHE A 30 6.53 -10.28 -3.58
CA PHE A 30 5.87 -10.18 -4.90
C PHE A 30 4.81 -9.08 -4.98
N PHE A 31 4.08 -8.80 -3.90
CA PHE A 31 2.95 -7.88 -3.86
C PHE A 31 3.25 -6.66 -2.98
N ARG A 32 4.43 -6.02 -3.19
CA ARG A 32 4.72 -4.74 -2.54
C ARG A 32 3.88 -3.65 -3.19
N VAL A 33 2.89 -3.19 -2.45
CA VAL A 33 2.22 -1.93 -2.75
C VAL A 33 3.21 -0.79 -2.47
N PRO A 34 3.45 0.12 -3.42
CA PRO A 34 4.32 1.26 -3.20
C PRO A 34 3.72 2.21 -2.16
N ASN A 35 4.57 2.75 -1.28
CA ASN A 35 4.16 3.78 -0.34
C ASN A 35 4.14 5.13 -1.05
N ARG A 36 2.99 5.47 -1.63
CA ARG A 36 2.78 6.69 -2.38
C ARG A 36 1.36 7.20 -2.25
N SER A 37 1.19 8.50 -2.44
CA SER A 37 -0.10 9.09 -2.78
C SER A 37 -0.36 8.93 -4.28
N GLY A 38 -1.61 8.69 -4.68
CA GLY A 38 -1.98 8.58 -6.09
C GLY A 38 -3.45 8.31 -6.36
N PRO A 39 -3.87 8.33 -7.64
CA PRO A 39 -5.26 8.13 -8.02
C PRO A 39 -5.72 6.69 -7.70
N CYS A 40 -6.99 6.57 -7.29
CA CYS A 40 -7.65 5.30 -6.97
C CYS A 40 -8.07 4.48 -8.20
N GLY A 41 -7.76 4.94 -9.42
CA GLY A 41 -8.00 4.22 -10.68
C GLY A 41 -9.47 4.07 -11.11
N ALA A 42 -10.43 4.60 -10.34
CA ALA A 42 -11.85 4.49 -10.68
C ALA A 42 -12.23 5.42 -11.86
N GLN A 43 -12.96 4.87 -12.84
CA GLN A 43 -13.29 5.54 -14.11
C GLN A 43 -14.03 6.88 -13.98
N ARG A 44 -14.81 7.06 -12.91
CA ARG A 44 -15.63 8.27 -12.67
C ARG A 44 -15.22 9.04 -11.41
N CYS A 45 -13.99 8.86 -10.93
CA CYS A 45 -13.52 9.61 -9.76
C CYS A 45 -13.19 11.05 -10.15
N THR A 46 -13.90 12.02 -9.56
CA THR A 46 -13.69 13.45 -9.81
C THR A 46 -12.40 13.99 -9.20
N ILE A 47 -11.85 13.32 -8.18
CA ILE A 47 -10.64 13.73 -7.46
C ILE A 47 -9.37 13.23 -8.17
N CYS A 48 -9.42 12.05 -8.80
CA CYS A 48 -8.27 11.45 -9.50
C CYS A 48 -7.49 12.42 -10.40
N PRO A 49 -8.14 13.26 -11.24
CA PRO A 49 -7.42 14.18 -12.14
C PRO A 49 -6.59 15.25 -11.43
N TYR A 50 -6.91 15.56 -10.17
CA TYR A 50 -6.25 16.59 -9.38
C TYR A 50 -5.29 16.00 -8.33
N MET A 51 -5.22 14.67 -8.24
CA MET A 51 -4.37 14.01 -7.26
C MET A 51 -2.93 13.95 -7.76
N MET A 52 -2.00 14.42 -6.94
CA MET A 52 -0.57 14.33 -7.25
C MET A 52 -0.05 12.94 -6.87
N GLU A 53 0.65 12.30 -7.81
CA GLU A 53 1.38 11.06 -7.49
C GLU A 53 2.72 11.39 -6.86
N ALA A 54 2.92 11.00 -5.60
CA ALA A 54 4.16 11.27 -4.89
C ALA A 54 4.46 10.25 -3.78
N GLU A 55 5.71 9.80 -3.71
CA GLU A 55 6.25 9.04 -2.56
C GLU A 55 6.67 9.97 -1.41
N LYS A 56 6.83 11.26 -1.72
CA LYS A 56 7.28 12.29 -0.78
C LYS A 56 6.54 13.59 -1.05
N PHE A 57 6.12 14.27 0.00
CA PHE A 57 5.56 15.61 -0.11
C PHE A 57 6.37 16.59 0.74
N SER A 58 6.36 17.85 0.32
CA SER A 58 7.07 18.93 1.03
C SER A 58 6.06 19.93 1.57
N ASP A 59 6.30 20.39 2.80
CA ASP A 59 5.54 21.48 3.39
C ASP A 59 6.06 22.84 2.90
N THR A 60 5.31 23.91 3.17
CA THR A 60 5.65 25.31 2.91
C THR A 60 7.00 25.76 3.48
N THR A 61 7.48 25.09 4.53
CA THR A 61 8.81 25.30 5.13
C THR A 61 9.95 24.59 4.40
N GLY A 62 9.66 23.80 3.36
CA GLY A 62 10.62 22.99 2.62
C GLY A 62 10.98 21.66 3.28
N LYS A 63 10.40 21.33 4.44
CA LYS A 63 10.54 20.00 5.06
C LYS A 63 9.84 18.96 4.20
N THR A 64 10.53 17.85 3.95
CA THR A 64 10.01 16.74 3.12
C THR A 64 9.69 15.54 3.97
N TYR A 65 8.54 14.93 3.72
CA TYR A 65 8.00 13.77 4.42
C TYR A 65 7.83 12.62 3.44
N ASN A 66 8.19 11.41 3.87
CA ASN A 66 7.95 10.20 3.07
C ASN A 66 6.57 9.64 3.39
N GLU A 67 5.85 9.24 2.36
CA GLU A 67 4.63 8.46 2.51
C GLU A 67 4.93 7.11 3.16
N ARG A 68 4.09 6.73 4.12
CA ARG A 68 4.28 5.49 4.90
C ARG A 68 3.45 4.34 4.38
N ASN A 69 2.37 4.66 3.67
CA ASN A 69 1.39 3.73 3.12
C ASN A 69 0.97 4.21 1.74
N GLU A 70 0.22 3.38 1.02
CA GLU A 70 -0.51 3.81 -0.16
C GLU A 70 -1.72 4.66 0.25
N VAL A 71 -1.81 5.88 -0.30
CA VAL A 71 -2.91 6.83 -0.05
C VAL A 71 -3.57 7.14 -1.39
N THR A 72 -4.90 7.07 -1.43
CA THR A 72 -5.67 7.33 -2.65
C THR A 72 -6.85 8.26 -2.40
N CYS A 73 -7.53 8.68 -3.47
CA CYS A 73 -8.76 9.49 -3.39
C CYS A 73 -9.90 8.88 -2.56
N LYS A 74 -9.78 7.62 -2.15
CA LYS A 74 -10.77 6.90 -1.33
C LYS A 74 -10.29 6.64 0.09
N SER A 75 -9.07 7.05 0.43
CA SER A 75 -8.53 6.89 1.78
C SER A 75 -9.29 7.81 2.75
N THR A 76 -9.58 7.30 3.96
CA THR A 76 -10.22 8.04 5.06
C THR A 76 -9.24 8.19 6.22
N ASN A 77 -9.50 9.10 7.16
CA ASN A 77 -8.61 9.40 8.28
C ASN A 77 -7.21 9.84 7.81
N VAL A 78 -7.15 10.58 6.72
CA VAL A 78 -5.92 11.18 6.20
C VAL A 78 -5.97 12.70 6.32
N VAL A 79 -4.84 13.29 6.67
CA VAL A 79 -4.60 14.73 6.55
C VAL A 79 -4.05 14.99 5.16
N TYR A 80 -4.62 15.96 4.44
CA TYR A 80 -4.24 16.27 3.07
C TYR A 80 -4.01 17.77 2.86
N SER A 81 -3.23 18.11 1.85
CA SER A 81 -3.00 19.48 1.40
C SER A 81 -3.47 19.71 -0.03
N VAL A 82 -4.14 20.83 -0.27
CA VAL A 82 -4.52 21.29 -1.61
C VAL A 82 -3.74 22.56 -1.92
N HIS A 83 -2.93 22.50 -2.97
CA HIS A 83 -2.07 23.60 -3.40
C HIS A 83 -2.71 24.37 -4.55
N CYS A 84 -2.75 25.70 -4.46
CA CYS A 84 -3.15 26.51 -5.60
C CYS A 84 -2.00 26.63 -6.62
N GLU A 85 -2.15 26.02 -7.79
CA GLU A 85 -1.13 26.07 -8.86
C GLU A 85 -0.82 27.49 -9.35
N ARG A 86 -1.81 28.39 -9.29
CA ARG A 86 -1.66 29.78 -9.75
C ARG A 86 -0.86 30.64 -8.76
N CYS A 87 -1.19 30.55 -7.47
CA CYS A 87 -0.59 31.39 -6.45
C CYS A 87 0.68 30.78 -5.87
N LYS A 88 0.78 29.44 -5.83
CA LYS A 88 1.86 28.64 -5.23
C LYS A 88 2.12 28.83 -3.73
N THR A 89 1.60 29.90 -3.14
CA THR A 89 1.76 30.26 -1.72
C THR A 89 0.59 29.80 -0.86
N PHE A 90 -0.62 29.71 -1.42
CA PHE A 90 -1.80 29.28 -0.68
C PHE A 90 -1.92 27.76 -0.67
N VAL A 91 -1.98 27.20 0.54
CA VAL A 91 -2.19 25.79 0.82
C VAL A 91 -3.37 25.65 1.76
N TYR A 92 -4.37 24.87 1.37
CA TYR A 92 -5.43 24.43 2.25
C TYR A 92 -5.05 23.09 2.87
N VAL A 93 -5.20 22.95 4.18
CA VAL A 93 -4.96 21.69 4.90
C VAL A 93 -6.28 21.24 5.51
N GLY A 94 -6.64 19.98 5.27
CA GLY A 94 -7.88 19.38 5.75
C GLY A 94 -7.69 17.92 6.18
N GLU A 95 -8.77 17.33 6.68
CA GLU A 95 -8.85 15.91 7.04
C GLU A 95 -10.11 15.27 6.43
N THR A 96 -10.12 13.93 6.39
CA THR A 96 -11.20 13.10 5.80
C THR A 96 -11.86 12.21 6.82
#